data_AF-A0A2D5H3L1-F1
#
_entry.id   AF-A0A2D5H3L1-F1
#
_cell.length_a   1.000
_cell.length_b   1.000
_cell.length_c   1.000
_cell.angle_alpha   90.00
_cell.angle_beta   90.00
_cell.angle_gamma   90.00
#
_symmetry.space_group_name_H-M   'P 1'
#
loop_
_entity.id
_entity.type
_entity.pdbx_description
1 polymer ?
#
loop_
_entity_poly.entity_id
_entity_poly.type
_entity_poly.pdbx_seq_one_letter_code
_entity_poly.pdbx_strand_id
1 'polypeptide(L)' 'MIYKAKPSYKKLKDSENYNHLGSPVKHYKLINDEEINVTDLPKELEKHLIKVETKKKGDK' A
#
# COMPACT_ATOMS: atom_id res chain seq x y z
N MET A 1 7.19 -4.28 5.38
CA MET A 1 7.15 -4.83 4.01
C MET A 1 6.73 -3.70 3.07
N ILE A 2 7.21 -3.70 1.82
CA ILE A 2 6.84 -2.65 0.86
C ILE A 2 5.59 -3.07 0.10
N TYR A 3 4.61 -2.16 0.03
CA TYR A 3 3.35 -2.35 -0.65
C TYR A 3 3.09 -1.20 -1.63
N LYS A 4 2.42 -1.54 -2.73
CA LYS A 4 1.94 -0.60 -3.74
C LYS A 4 0.43 -0.75 -3.94
N ALA A 5 -0.26 0.33 -4.25
CA ALA A 5 -1.70 0.34 -4.46
C ALA A 5 -2.09 -0.43 -5.73
N LYS A 6 -3.15 -1.25 -5.65
CA LYS A 6 -3.86 -1.70 -6.86
C LYS A 6 -4.79 -0.60 -7.36
N PRO A 7 -5.26 -0.67 -8.62
CA PRO A 7 -6.36 0.16 -9.08
C PRO A 7 -7.62 0.05 -8.21
N SER A 8 -7.85 -1.12 -7.59
CA SER A 8 -8.96 -1.33 -6.65
C SER A 8 -8.80 -0.55 -5.34
N TYR A 9 -7.59 -0.14 -4.96
CA TYR A 9 -7.33 0.71 -3.79
C TYR A 9 -7.84 2.13 -4.03
N LYS A 10 -7.66 2.67 -5.24
CA LYS A 10 -8.14 4.02 -5.62
C LYS A 10 -9.65 4.14 -5.70
N LYS A 11 -10.35 2.99 -5.72
CA LYS A 11 -11.82 2.89 -5.68
C LYS A 11 -12.37 2.75 -4.26
N LEU A 12 -11.52 2.53 -3.26
CA LEU A 12 -11.93 2.53 -1.86
C LEU A 12 -12.31 3.94 -1.44
N LYS A 13 -13.33 4.05 -0.59
CA LYS A 13 -13.68 5.34 0.01
C LYS A 13 -12.55 5.78 0.94
N ASP A 14 -12.20 7.07 0.92
CA ASP A 14 -11.16 7.64 1.78
C ASP A 14 -11.36 7.33 3.27
N SER A 15 -12.62 7.21 3.72
CA SER A 15 -12.98 6.87 5.10
C SER A 15 -12.56 5.46 5.54
N GLU A 16 -12.50 4.48 4.64
CA GLU A 16 -12.01 3.14 4.99
C GLU A 16 -10.47 3.14 4.92
N ASN A 17 -9.94 3.81 3.92
CA ASN A 17 -8.53 3.71 3.57
C ASN A 17 -7.57 4.36 4.59
N TYR A 18 -7.95 5.54 5.10
CA TYR A 18 -7.15 6.32 6.03
C TYR A 18 -7.14 5.73 7.44
N ASN A 19 -8.29 5.20 7.88
CA ASN A 19 -8.45 4.54 9.17
C ASN A 19 -7.57 3.29 9.27
N HIS A 20 -7.45 2.54 8.19
CA HIS A 20 -6.67 1.30 8.19
C HIS A 20 -5.15 1.49 8.10
N LEU A 21 -4.66 2.59 7.53
CA LEU A 21 -3.21 2.89 7.48
C LEU A 21 -2.72 3.79 8.62
N GLY A 22 -3.64 4.33 9.40
CA GLY A 22 -3.37 5.20 10.55
C GLY A 22 -2.59 6.47 10.20
N SER A 23 -2.50 6.82 8.92
CA SER A 23 -1.72 7.98 8.47
C SER A 23 -2.16 8.51 7.10
N PRO A 24 -2.41 9.82 6.96
CA PRO A 24 -2.70 10.48 5.68
C PRO A 24 -1.63 10.24 4.66
N VAL A 25 -0.38 10.33 5.11
CA VAL A 25 0.77 10.37 4.23
C VAL A 25 0.89 9.06 3.46
N LYS A 26 0.62 7.93 4.14
CA LYS A 26 0.64 6.61 3.50
C LYS A 26 -0.48 6.46 2.46
N HIS A 27 -1.67 6.98 2.77
CA HIS A 27 -2.81 7.00 1.85
C HIS A 27 -2.48 7.82 0.59
N TYR A 28 -1.99 9.05 0.76
CA TYR A 28 -1.59 9.90 -0.36
C TYR A 28 -0.52 9.24 -1.23
N LYS A 29 0.50 8.62 -0.63
CA LYS A 29 1.53 7.88 -1.38
C LYS A 29 0.90 6.78 -2.25
N LEU A 30 0.02 5.97 -1.68
CA LEU A 30 -0.67 4.90 -2.40
C LEU A 30 -1.58 5.42 -3.52
N ILE A 31 -2.28 6.54 -3.33
CA ILE A 31 -3.06 7.19 -4.40
C ILE A 31 -2.16 7.63 -5.57
N ASN A 32 -0.96 8.13 -5.27
CA ASN A 32 0.05 8.56 -6.24
C ASN A 32 0.86 7.40 -6.86
N ASP A 33 0.41 6.15 -6.70
CA ASP A 33 1.12 4.94 -7.15
C ASP A 33 2.53 4.77 -6.55
N GLU A 34 2.80 5.44 -5.42
CA GLU A 34 4.03 5.30 -4.67
C GLU A 34 4.00 4.07 -3.75
N GLU A 35 5.20 3.64 -3.40
CA GLU A 35 5.44 2.51 -2.52
C GLU A 35 5.46 2.98 -1.06
N ILE A 36 4.79 2.23 -0.18
CA ILE A 36 4.83 2.48 1.25
C ILE A 36 5.39 1.28 2.00
N ASN A 37 6.18 1.56 3.02
CA ASN A 37 6.61 0.54 3.96
C ASN A 37 5.60 0.45 5.10
N VAL A 38 4.98 -0.73 5.24
CA VAL A 38 4.02 -1.02 6.30
C VAL A 38 4.45 -2.29 7.00
N THR A 39 4.51 -2.23 8.33
CA THR A 39 4.88 -3.37 9.18
C THR A 39 3.66 -4.20 9.54
N ASP A 40 2.54 -3.53 9.84
CA ASP A 40 1.27 -4.15 10.19
C ASP A 40 0.19 -3.67 9.22
N LEU A 41 -0.20 -4.55 8.29
CA LEU A 41 -1.18 -4.25 7.25
C LEU A 41 -2.46 -5.05 7.55
N PRO A 42 -3.63 -4.39 7.68
CA PRO A 42 -4.87 -5.12 7.85
C PRO A 42 -5.21 -5.96 6.61
N LYS A 43 -5.77 -7.15 6.84
CA LYS A 43 -6.09 -8.14 5.78
C LYS A 43 -7.02 -7.60 4.71
N GLU A 44 -7.89 -6.65 5.05
CA GLU A 44 -8.77 -6.00 4.08
C GLU A 44 -7.97 -5.20 3.07
N LEU A 45 -6.99 -4.41 3.54
CA LEU A 45 -6.09 -3.65 2.68
C LEU A 45 -5.19 -4.54 1.83
N GLU A 46 -4.73 -5.67 2.36
CA GLU A 46 -3.86 -6.60 1.63
C GLU A 46 -4.46 -7.03 0.29
N LYS A 47 -5.80 -7.18 0.21
CA LYS A 47 -6.50 -7.51 -1.04
C LYS A 47 -6.37 -6.39 -2.09
N HIS A 48 -6.31 -5.15 -1.64
CA HIS A 48 -6.21 -3.93 -2.47
C HIS A 48 -4.76 -3.47 -2.66
N LEU A 49 -3.78 -4.10 -2.01
CA LEU A 49 -2.37 -3.79 -2.16
C LEU A 49 -1.63 -4.94 -2.87
N ILE A 50 -0.51 -4.59 -3.49
CA ILE A 50 0.44 -5.55 -4.05
C ILE A 50 1.69 -5.46 -3.18
N LYS A 51 2.10 -6.60 -2.61
CA LYS A 51 3.38 -6.70 -1.94
C LYS A 51 4.47 -6.58 -3.01
N VAL A 52 5.26 -5.52 -2.94
CA VAL A 52 6.44 -5.35 -3.78
C VAL A 52 7.59 -5.99 -3.03
N GLU A 53 7.95 -7.21 -3.43
CA GLU A 53 9.25 -7.72 -3.03
C GLU A 53 10.30 -6.83 -3.69
N THR A 54 11.07 -6.12 -2.88
CA THR A 54 12.30 -5.49 -3.36
C THR A 54 13.16 -6.63 -3.89
N LYS A 55 13.11 -6.87 -5.20
CA LYS A 55 14.12 -7.67 -5.87
C LYS A 55 15.44 -7.01 -5.51
N LYS A 56 16.21 -7.64 -4.62
CA LYS A 56 17.61 -7.30 -4.45
C LYS A 56 18.19 -7.33 -5.86
N LYS A 57 18.52 -6.16 -6.41
CA LYS A 57 19.41 -6.07 -7.57
C LYS A 57 20.70 -6.74 -7.13
N GLY A 58 20.88 -8.00 -7.50
CA GLY A 58 21.95 -8.82 -6.99
C GLY A 58 21.79 -10.26 -7.44
N ASP A 59 21.53 -10.46 -8.73
CA ASP A 59 21.86 -11.70 -9.43
C ASP A 59 22.44 -11.26 -10.78
N LYS A 60 23.74 -11.03 -10.77
CA LYS A 60 24.58 -10.87 -11.96
C LYS A 60 25.89 -11.59 -11.68
#